data_AF-A0A1H9W3G2-F1
#
_entry.id   AF-A0A1H9W3G2-F1
#
_cell.length_a   1.000
_cell.length_b   1.000
_cell.length_c   1.000
_cell.angle_alpha   90.00
_cell.angle_beta   90.00
_cell.angle_gamma   90.00
#
_symmetry.space_group_name_H-M   'P 1'
#
loop_
_entity.id
_entity.type
_entity.pdbx_description
1 polymer ?
#
loop_
_entity_poly.entity_id
_entity_poly.type
_entity_poly.pdbx_seq_one_letter_code
_entity_poly.pdbx_strand_id
1 'polypeptide(L)'
;MSAYPRAATVGQIALAFSGSAGECRPAGGGPSTAPAARRAPKGRQGARQGAAVQRDTSNASAPGRRANSLGLSHEQLIALNEDQKRGYDRVGKKERVKQCGTQPVVNGQVALGITAAGGMQVAGLARCGSRWCPDCWGKVASYRTGEIEQVAEWAQDQGHQLALVTLTAAHVTTSVLASAGFDQQKALEQQSIKELFTRLSGAWRRMNAGRRGKALKGSRIGYARAFELTADAIGASRLSGVHGHFHVLLVLDEDVDADEVRGLTWEGWSAGCMKEDLEASPAGFDFKILRTGSSRDIRAAAAYLVKGEKRDAEKLGLELTRSDVKVARLRVSPEGLLREIGELEDTEFSRQAPRLYARWRAIEDACDGRRWLTWSRDLRKLAGLTAELTDEEIARREEHTVDNEVLVVRWSEIRDHVEELRAVVREARTSEKSEHLRLALNGLGLDYVETSEAEWRERVRVHVRARYQKQ
;
A
#
# COMPACT_ATOMS: atom_id res chain seq x y z
N MET A 1 11.85 -39.94 58.59
CA MET A 1 10.93 -38.79 58.37
C MET A 1 11.23 -38.26 56.97
N SER A 2 10.79 -38.94 55.90
CA SER A 2 9.44 -39.02 55.31
C SER A 2 9.10 -37.74 54.52
N ALA A 3 8.79 -37.72 53.23
CA ALA A 3 8.77 -38.74 52.18
C ALA A 3 8.64 -38.04 50.80
N TYR A 4 9.14 -38.72 49.77
CA TYR A 4 8.85 -38.58 48.33
C TYR A 4 7.35 -38.82 48.00
N PRO A 5 6.85 -38.45 46.80
CA PRO A 5 6.89 -39.31 45.59
C PRO A 5 7.24 -38.52 44.30
N ARG A 6 8.03 -38.99 43.32
CA ARG A 6 7.95 -40.13 42.38
C ARG A 6 6.77 -40.12 41.39
N ALA A 7 7.11 -39.77 40.15
CA ALA A 7 6.82 -40.39 38.84
C ALA A 7 5.37 -40.78 38.44
N ALA A 8 4.99 -40.37 37.22
CA ALA A 8 4.17 -41.19 36.32
C ALA A 8 4.50 -40.86 34.84
N THR A 9 5.14 -41.82 34.18
CA THR A 9 5.18 -42.02 32.73
C THR A 9 3.93 -42.82 32.33
N VAL A 10 3.23 -42.46 31.24
CA VAL A 10 2.34 -43.26 30.34
C VAL A 10 1.64 -42.21 29.43
N GLY A 11 1.46 -42.34 28.12
CA GLY A 11 1.70 -43.42 27.18
C GLY A 11 1.43 -42.93 25.75
N GLN A 12 2.02 -43.63 24.80
CA GLN A 12 1.72 -43.55 23.38
C GLN A 12 0.23 -43.89 23.14
N ILE A 13 -0.44 -43.11 22.29
CA ILE A 13 -1.64 -43.57 21.59
C ILE A 13 -1.30 -43.57 20.10
N ALA A 14 -1.03 -44.77 19.60
CA ALA A 14 -1.22 -45.13 18.22
C ALA A 14 -2.71 -45.41 18.01
N LEU A 15 -3.30 -44.85 16.96
CA LEU A 15 -4.51 -45.38 16.35
C LEU A 15 -4.30 -45.42 14.85
N ALA A 16 -4.39 -46.64 14.33
CA ALA A 16 -4.23 -46.98 12.93
C ALA A 16 -5.56 -47.53 12.39
N PHE A 17 -5.73 -47.39 11.07
CA PHE A 17 -6.56 -48.15 10.14
C PHE A 17 -8.11 -48.06 10.17
N SER A 18 -8.66 -47.52 9.09
CA SER A 18 -9.44 -48.24 8.04
C SER A 18 -9.85 -47.19 6.99
N GLY A 19 -9.78 -47.37 5.67
CA GLY A 19 -9.80 -48.57 4.86
C GLY A 19 -11.22 -48.87 4.39
N SER A 20 -11.75 -48.15 3.40
CA SER A 20 -12.74 -48.71 2.48
C SER A 20 -12.67 -48.06 1.10
N ALA A 21 -12.45 -48.93 0.11
CA ALA A 21 -12.56 -48.68 -1.31
C ALA A 21 -14.05 -48.71 -1.72
N GLY A 22 -14.38 -47.96 -2.77
CA GLY A 22 -15.69 -47.99 -3.42
C GLY A 22 -15.56 -47.53 -4.87
N GLU A 23 -15.32 -48.49 -5.74
CA GLU A 23 -15.23 -48.37 -7.19
C GLU A 23 -16.60 -48.19 -7.87
N CYS A 24 -16.62 -47.35 -8.92
CA CYS A 24 -17.21 -47.59 -10.25
C CYS A 24 -18.65 -48.17 -10.39
N ARG A 25 -19.61 -47.41 -10.98
CA ARG A 25 -19.92 -47.38 -12.45
C ARG A 25 -21.27 -46.67 -12.78
N PRO A 26 -21.52 -46.31 -14.07
CA PRO A 26 -22.49 -45.31 -14.54
C PRO A 26 -23.74 -45.89 -15.22
N ALA A 27 -24.72 -45.02 -15.47
CA ALA A 27 -25.74 -45.10 -16.53
C ALA A 27 -26.15 -43.65 -16.84
N GLY A 28 -26.26 -43.14 -18.08
CA GLY A 28 -26.67 -43.75 -19.33
C GLY A 28 -27.92 -43.00 -19.80
N GLY A 29 -27.84 -42.21 -20.88
CA GLY A 29 -29.02 -41.58 -21.49
C GLY A 29 -28.73 -40.33 -22.34
N GLY A 30 -28.44 -40.51 -23.63
CA GLY A 30 -28.86 -39.58 -24.69
C GLY A 30 -29.86 -40.31 -25.60
N PRO A 31 -30.25 -39.78 -26.78
CA PRO A 31 -30.17 -38.41 -27.28
C PRO A 31 -31.54 -37.87 -27.76
N SER A 32 -31.66 -36.58 -28.08
CA SER A 32 -32.74 -36.10 -28.95
C SER A 32 -32.29 -34.93 -29.82
N THR A 33 -32.51 -35.13 -31.12
CA THR A 33 -32.32 -34.26 -32.29
C THR A 33 -33.37 -33.15 -32.31
N ALA A 34 -33.11 -31.89 -32.69
CA ALA A 34 -33.07 -31.37 -34.07
C ALA A 34 -33.32 -29.82 -34.02
N PRO A 35 -33.11 -29.04 -35.11
CA PRO A 35 -32.62 -27.66 -35.06
C PRO A 35 -33.70 -26.57 -35.30
N ALA A 36 -33.41 -25.32 -34.92
CA ALA A 36 -34.19 -24.16 -35.35
C ALA A 36 -33.31 -22.91 -35.63
N ALA A 37 -33.12 -22.67 -36.93
CA ALA A 37 -33.14 -21.41 -37.66
C ALA A 37 -32.76 -20.06 -36.97
N ARG A 38 -31.66 -19.50 -37.49
CA ARG A 38 -31.51 -18.12 -38.05
C ARG A 38 -32.56 -17.08 -37.65
N ARG A 39 -32.10 -15.99 -37.03
CA ARG A 39 -32.60 -14.63 -37.32
C ARG A 39 -31.56 -13.57 -36.98
N ALA A 40 -31.04 -12.92 -38.03
CA ALA A 40 -30.36 -11.64 -37.94
C ALA A 40 -31.38 -10.50 -37.86
N PRO A 41 -31.01 -9.35 -37.29
CA PRO A 41 -31.43 -8.05 -37.81
C PRO A 41 -30.16 -7.25 -38.19
N LYS A 42 -29.94 -7.04 -39.49
CA LYS A 42 -30.28 -5.80 -40.23
C LYS A 42 -29.81 -4.54 -39.51
N GLY A 43 -28.73 -3.99 -40.07
CA GLY A 43 -28.15 -2.73 -39.64
C GLY A 43 -29.04 -1.52 -39.89
N ARG A 44 -28.70 -0.45 -39.17
CA ARG A 44 -28.98 0.92 -39.56
C ARG A 44 -27.65 1.66 -39.56
N GLN A 45 -27.21 1.99 -40.77
CA GLN A 45 -26.24 3.04 -41.01
C GLN A 45 -26.87 4.36 -40.53
N GLY A 46 -26.20 5.02 -39.59
CA GLY A 46 -26.53 6.36 -39.12
C GLY A 46 -25.25 7.18 -39.09
N ALA A 47 -25.28 8.29 -39.82
CA ALA A 47 -24.19 9.18 -40.17
C ALA A 47 -23.19 9.49 -39.05
N ARG A 48 -21.90 9.39 -39.41
CA ARG A 48 -20.78 10.02 -38.70
C ARG A 48 -20.93 11.54 -38.78
N GLN A 49 -21.12 12.19 -37.64
CA GLN A 49 -20.73 13.59 -37.45
C GLN A 49 -19.76 13.64 -36.28
N GLY A 50 -18.53 14.06 -36.58
CA GLY A 50 -17.47 14.25 -35.60
C GLY A 50 -17.81 15.44 -34.72
N ALA A 51 -18.14 15.16 -33.46
CA ALA A 51 -18.05 16.14 -32.39
C ALA A 51 -16.80 15.77 -31.57
N ALA A 52 -15.78 16.60 -31.68
CA ALA A 52 -14.63 16.57 -30.81
C ALA A 52 -15.09 16.93 -29.38
N VAL A 53 -15.36 15.90 -28.57
CA VAL A 53 -15.62 16.08 -27.14
C VAL A 53 -14.26 16.25 -26.46
N GLN A 54 -13.92 17.50 -26.14
CA GLN A 54 -12.92 17.82 -25.13
C GLN A 54 -13.35 17.13 -23.83
N ARG A 55 -12.59 16.12 -23.40
CA ARG A 55 -12.78 15.48 -22.10
C ARG A 55 -12.04 16.31 -21.06
N ASP A 56 -12.76 17.20 -20.41
CA ASP A 56 -12.36 17.74 -19.12
C ASP A 56 -12.27 16.59 -18.12
N THR A 57 -11.05 16.25 -17.71
CA THR A 57 -10.79 15.32 -16.62
C THR A 57 -11.05 16.02 -15.28
N SER A 58 -12.32 16.26 -14.97
CA SER A 58 -12.77 16.74 -13.67
C SER A 58 -13.56 15.65 -12.96
N ASN A 59 -12.87 14.60 -12.50
CA ASN A 59 -13.41 13.70 -11.46
C ASN A 59 -13.35 14.40 -10.10
N ALA A 60 -14.09 15.50 -9.97
CA ALA A 60 -14.46 16.09 -8.70
C ALA A 60 -15.72 15.37 -8.20
N SER A 61 -15.52 14.25 -7.50
CA SER A 61 -16.62 13.67 -6.71
C SER A 61 -16.97 14.65 -5.57
N ALA A 62 -18.26 14.99 -5.46
CA ALA A 62 -18.87 15.83 -4.43
C ALA A 62 -18.41 15.47 -2.99
N PRO A 63 -18.47 16.43 -2.03
CA PRO A 63 -17.89 16.29 -0.70
C PRO A 63 -18.81 15.46 0.22
N GLY A 64 -18.91 14.16 -0.05
CA GLY A 64 -19.28 13.18 0.97
C GLY A 64 -18.03 12.82 1.77
N ARG A 65 -18.10 12.84 3.12
CA ARG A 65 -17.02 12.40 4.01
C ARG A 65 -16.42 11.10 3.47
N ARG A 66 -15.22 11.17 2.86
CA ARG A 66 -14.43 9.96 2.61
C ARG A 66 -14.04 9.45 3.98
N ALA A 67 -14.81 8.51 4.52
CA ALA A 67 -14.36 7.73 5.67
C ALA A 67 -12.97 7.21 5.31
N ASN A 68 -11.97 7.55 6.12
CA ASN A 68 -10.66 6.95 5.92
C ASN A 68 -10.85 5.43 5.99
N SER A 69 -10.01 4.66 5.29
CA SER A 69 -10.11 3.20 5.24
C SER A 69 -9.96 2.52 6.61
N LEU A 70 -9.74 3.28 7.67
CA LEU A 70 -9.46 2.85 9.03
C LEU A 70 -10.60 3.15 10.01
N GLY A 71 -11.63 3.90 9.61
CA GLY A 71 -12.72 4.32 10.49
C GLY A 71 -12.29 5.23 11.67
N LEU A 72 -11.10 5.83 11.61
CA LEU A 72 -10.53 6.63 12.70
C LEU A 72 -11.00 8.09 12.66
N SER A 73 -10.99 8.77 13.81
CA SER A 73 -11.11 10.22 13.86
C SER A 73 -9.89 10.90 13.23
N HIS A 74 -10.01 12.20 12.95
CA HIS A 74 -8.90 12.97 12.41
C HIS A 74 -7.75 13.09 13.42
N GLU A 75 -8.08 13.30 14.69
CA GLU A 75 -7.14 13.40 15.82
C GLU A 75 -6.36 12.10 15.99
N GLN A 76 -7.06 10.95 15.89
CA GLN A 76 -6.41 9.63 15.94
C GLN A 76 -5.43 9.42 14.79
N LEU A 77 -5.75 9.90 13.58
CA LEU A 77 -4.83 9.83 12.44
C LEU A 77 -3.60 10.72 12.63
N ILE A 78 -3.76 11.91 13.22
CA ILE A 78 -2.65 12.81 13.56
C ILE A 78 -1.72 12.11 14.56
N ALA A 79 -2.27 11.59 15.66
CA ALA A 79 -1.49 10.88 16.68
C ALA A 79 -0.67 9.72 16.06
N LEU A 80 -1.31 8.86 15.26
CA LEU A 80 -0.62 7.76 14.58
C LEU A 80 0.50 8.22 13.63
N ASN A 81 0.32 9.38 12.99
CA ASN A 81 1.37 9.96 12.14
C ASN A 81 2.52 10.52 12.97
N GLU A 82 2.23 11.15 14.11
CA GLU A 82 3.24 11.64 15.04
C GLU A 82 4.04 10.49 15.65
N ASP A 83 3.38 9.41 16.08
CA ASP A 83 4.04 8.20 16.59
C ASP A 83 4.97 7.62 15.52
N GLN A 84 4.51 7.53 14.27
CA GLN A 84 5.32 7.06 13.16
C GLN A 84 6.53 7.97 12.89
N LYS A 85 6.37 9.30 12.99
CA LYS A 85 7.47 10.27 12.87
C LYS A 85 8.48 10.09 13.99
N ARG A 86 8.04 10.08 15.26
CA ARG A 86 8.91 9.88 16.42
C ARG A 86 9.66 8.55 16.33
N GLY A 87 8.99 7.48 15.92
CA GLY A 87 9.61 6.20 15.65
C GLY A 87 10.70 6.29 14.59
N TYR A 88 10.41 6.93 13.46
CA TYR A 88 11.40 7.10 12.40
C TYR A 88 12.55 8.03 12.81
N ASP A 89 12.31 9.06 13.61
CA ASP A 89 13.37 9.94 14.11
C ASP A 89 14.33 9.18 15.03
N ARG A 90 13.78 8.31 15.88
CA ARG A 90 14.52 7.41 16.76
C ARG A 90 15.39 6.43 15.97
N VAL A 91 14.85 5.70 14.98
CA VAL A 91 15.58 4.59 14.35
C VAL A 91 15.96 4.74 12.89
N GLY A 92 15.41 5.70 12.14
CA GLY A 92 15.61 5.91 10.69
C GLY A 92 16.93 6.58 10.30
N LYS A 93 17.43 6.33 9.08
CA LYS A 93 18.76 6.82 8.62
C LYS A 93 18.65 8.01 7.68
N LYS A 94 17.54 8.12 6.95
CA LYS A 94 17.43 9.07 5.85
C LYS A 94 17.02 10.42 6.43
N GLU A 95 17.97 11.34 6.47
CA GLU A 95 17.75 12.69 6.99
C GLU A 95 16.60 13.41 6.27
N ARG A 96 16.47 13.22 4.96
CA ARG A 96 15.35 13.75 4.16
C ARG A 96 13.96 13.31 4.64
N VAL A 97 13.86 12.15 5.32
CA VAL A 97 12.59 11.65 5.87
C VAL A 97 12.31 12.30 7.22
N LYS A 98 13.33 12.48 8.08
CA LYS A 98 13.23 13.20 9.36
C LYS A 98 12.86 14.67 9.17
N GLN A 99 13.39 15.30 8.13
CA GLN A 99 13.13 16.71 7.78
C GLN A 99 11.87 16.91 6.92
N CYS A 100 11.16 15.84 6.57
CA CYS A 100 10.00 15.93 5.69
C CYS A 100 8.85 16.65 6.41
N GLY A 101 8.19 17.58 5.73
CA GLY A 101 7.08 18.34 6.30
C GLY A 101 7.47 19.36 7.36
N THR A 102 8.74 19.48 7.74
CA THR A 102 9.20 20.42 8.79
C THR A 102 10.02 21.59 8.24
N GLN A 103 10.52 21.47 6.99
CA GLN A 103 11.41 22.45 6.38
C GLN A 103 10.76 23.14 5.17
N PRO A 104 10.65 24.48 5.16
CA PRO A 104 10.19 25.23 4.00
C PRO A 104 11.14 25.14 2.81
N VAL A 105 10.56 25.16 1.61
CA VAL A 105 11.30 25.17 0.34
C VAL A 105 11.72 26.60 -0.04
N VAL A 106 10.88 27.59 0.27
CA VAL A 106 11.07 28.98 -0.14
C VAL A 106 11.44 29.84 1.07
N ASN A 107 12.73 30.00 1.35
CA ASN A 107 13.28 30.95 2.35
C ASN A 107 12.48 31.09 3.67
N GLY A 108 12.08 29.97 4.27
CA GLY A 108 11.32 29.97 5.54
C GLY A 108 9.82 30.25 5.41
N GLN A 109 9.29 30.41 4.21
CA GLN A 109 7.89 30.73 3.92
C GLN A 109 7.11 29.50 3.44
N VAL A 110 5.83 29.48 3.78
CA VAL A 110 4.83 28.53 3.28
C VAL A 110 3.61 29.29 2.78
N ALA A 111 2.77 28.63 1.98
CA ALA A 111 1.50 29.17 1.54
C ALA A 111 0.34 28.39 2.15
N LEU A 112 -0.63 29.10 2.70
CA LEU A 112 -1.89 28.57 3.18
C LEU A 112 -2.96 28.75 2.12
N GLY A 113 -3.73 27.72 1.83
CA GLY A 113 -4.79 27.79 0.84
C GLY A 113 -5.94 26.84 1.15
N ILE A 114 -7.16 27.22 0.77
CA ILE A 114 -8.34 26.38 0.93
C ILE A 114 -8.44 25.48 -0.28
N THR A 115 -8.47 24.16 -0.09
CA THR A 115 -8.58 23.20 -1.20
C THR A 115 -10.02 23.06 -1.66
N ALA A 116 -10.25 22.54 -2.86
CA ALA A 116 -11.60 22.24 -3.37
C ALA A 116 -12.40 21.28 -2.46
N ALA A 117 -11.71 20.44 -1.67
CA ALA A 117 -12.34 19.58 -0.67
C ALA A 117 -12.77 20.34 0.61
N GLY A 118 -12.46 21.64 0.69
CA GLY A 118 -12.78 22.53 1.81
C GLY A 118 -11.81 22.41 3.00
N GLY A 119 -10.64 21.81 2.82
CA GLY A 119 -9.59 21.77 3.85
C GLY A 119 -8.58 22.90 3.68
N MET A 120 -7.78 23.18 4.71
CA MET A 120 -6.61 24.05 4.58
C MET A 120 -5.36 23.23 4.22
N GLN A 121 -4.73 23.53 3.09
CA GLN A 121 -3.40 23.01 2.75
C GLN A 121 -2.29 23.96 3.24
N VAL A 122 -1.15 23.36 3.58
CA VAL A 122 0.12 24.06 3.80
C VAL A 122 1.07 23.64 2.66
N ALA A 123 1.30 24.57 1.74
CA ALA A 123 2.09 24.41 0.53
C ALA A 123 3.53 24.92 0.72
N GLY A 124 4.47 24.37 -0.04
CA GLY A 124 5.89 24.75 -0.02
C GLY A 124 6.73 24.14 1.11
N LEU A 125 6.26 23.09 1.77
CA LEU A 125 7.08 22.28 2.67
C LEU A 125 7.83 21.18 1.91
N ALA A 126 9.04 20.83 2.34
CA ALA A 126 9.83 19.75 1.75
C ALA A 126 9.10 18.41 1.85
N ARG A 127 9.03 17.68 0.73
CA ARG A 127 8.39 16.35 0.63
C ARG A 127 9.40 15.34 0.09
N CYS A 128 9.60 14.26 0.84
CA CYS A 128 10.62 13.27 0.53
C CYS A 128 10.13 12.12 -0.36
N GLY A 129 8.81 11.89 -0.48
CA GLY A 129 8.25 10.79 -1.25
C GLY A 129 8.60 9.39 -0.71
N SER A 130 9.13 9.28 0.50
CA SER A 130 9.45 7.99 1.09
C SER A 130 8.19 7.30 1.59
N ARG A 131 8.11 5.97 1.40
CA ARG A 131 7.10 5.11 2.02
C ARG A 131 7.07 5.23 3.54
N TRP A 132 8.22 5.46 4.17
CA TRP A 132 8.33 5.53 5.63
C TRP A 132 7.78 6.83 6.21
N CYS A 133 7.59 7.85 5.36
CA CYS A 133 7.15 9.16 5.76
C CYS A 133 5.61 9.21 5.81
N PRO A 134 4.99 9.41 6.99
CA PRO A 134 3.53 9.51 7.08
C PRO A 134 2.97 10.73 6.31
N ASP A 135 3.75 11.80 6.18
CA ASP A 135 3.34 13.00 5.43
C ASP A 135 3.31 12.81 3.90
N CYS A 136 4.05 11.83 3.37
CA CYS A 136 4.13 11.59 1.92
C CYS A 136 3.33 10.35 1.52
N TRP A 137 3.44 9.26 2.29
CA TRP A 137 2.95 7.96 1.85
C TRP A 137 1.44 7.93 1.67
N GLY A 138 0.67 8.56 2.56
CA GLY A 138 -0.80 8.60 2.42
C GLY A 138 -1.24 9.20 1.06
N LYS A 139 -0.53 10.22 0.60
CA LYS A 139 -0.76 10.87 -0.68
C LYS A 139 -0.28 10.05 -1.88
N VAL A 140 0.92 9.48 -1.78
CA VAL A 140 1.45 8.57 -2.81
C VAL A 140 0.52 7.37 -2.99
N ALA A 141 0.13 6.73 -1.89
CA ALA A 141 -0.79 5.61 -1.90
C ALA A 141 -2.13 6.00 -2.53
N SER A 142 -2.72 7.14 -2.14
CA SER A 142 -4.00 7.59 -2.71
C SER A 142 -3.91 7.83 -4.22
N TYR A 143 -2.82 8.44 -4.70
CA TYR A 143 -2.57 8.64 -6.12
C TYR A 143 -2.44 7.31 -6.87
N ARG A 144 -1.61 6.38 -6.37
CA ARG A 144 -1.40 5.05 -6.97
C ARG A 144 -2.67 4.21 -6.95
N THR A 145 -3.51 4.33 -5.92
CA THR A 145 -4.82 3.69 -5.87
C THR A 145 -5.69 4.17 -7.02
N GLY A 146 -5.73 5.48 -7.32
CA GLY A 146 -6.44 6.02 -8.48
C GLY A 146 -5.92 5.45 -9.81
N GLU A 147 -4.61 5.23 -9.95
CA GLU A 147 -4.05 4.60 -11.16
C GLU A 147 -4.52 3.14 -11.33
N ILE A 148 -4.62 2.39 -10.23
CA ILE A 148 -5.12 1.01 -10.24
C ILE A 148 -6.63 0.96 -10.51
N GLU A 149 -7.40 1.88 -9.92
CA GLU A 149 -8.83 2.03 -10.18
C GLU A 149 -9.08 2.30 -11.67
N GLN A 150 -8.35 3.24 -12.29
CA GLN A 150 -8.48 3.52 -13.72
C GLN A 150 -8.14 2.30 -14.60
N VAL A 151 -7.13 1.51 -14.23
CA VAL A 151 -6.79 0.27 -14.96
C VAL A 151 -7.89 -0.77 -14.82
N ALA A 152 -8.48 -0.89 -13.64
CA ALA A 152 -9.56 -1.83 -13.41
C ALA A 152 -10.86 -1.42 -14.13
N GLU A 153 -11.20 -0.13 -14.15
CA GLU A 153 -12.32 0.42 -14.92
C GLU A 153 -12.12 0.18 -16.42
N TRP A 154 -10.94 0.50 -16.95
CA TRP A 154 -10.60 0.21 -18.34
C TRP A 154 -10.73 -1.28 -18.68
N ALA A 155 -10.20 -2.17 -17.82
CA ALA A 155 -10.29 -3.60 -18.05
C ALA A 155 -11.75 -4.07 -18.13
N GLN A 156 -12.63 -3.54 -17.28
CA GLN A 156 -14.05 -3.86 -17.30
C GLN A 156 -14.75 -3.37 -18.56
N ASP A 157 -14.48 -2.14 -18.98
CA ASP A 157 -15.03 -1.56 -20.21
C ASP A 157 -14.62 -2.36 -21.47
N GLN A 158 -13.52 -3.11 -21.40
CA GLN A 158 -13.04 -4.00 -22.47
C GLN A 158 -13.47 -5.47 -22.31
N GLY A 159 -14.28 -5.81 -21.30
CA GLY A 159 -14.71 -7.20 -21.06
C GLY A 159 -13.65 -8.09 -20.42
N HIS A 160 -12.52 -7.54 -19.99
CA HIS A 160 -11.41 -8.30 -19.40
C HIS A 160 -11.73 -8.79 -17.98
N GLN A 161 -11.16 -9.93 -17.61
CA GLN A 161 -11.23 -10.45 -16.25
C GLN A 161 -10.10 -9.87 -15.39
N LEU A 162 -10.38 -9.64 -14.10
CA LEU A 162 -9.38 -9.19 -13.13
C LEU A 162 -9.15 -10.27 -12.08
N ALA A 163 -7.89 -10.63 -11.85
CA ALA A 163 -7.49 -11.53 -10.78
C ALA A 163 -6.55 -10.84 -9.81
N LEU A 164 -6.85 -10.91 -8.51
CA LEU A 164 -5.94 -10.51 -7.45
C LEU A 164 -5.19 -11.75 -6.95
N VAL A 165 -3.87 -11.71 -7.03
CA VAL A 165 -2.99 -12.82 -6.63
C VAL A 165 -2.11 -12.38 -5.48
N THR A 166 -2.02 -13.21 -4.44
CA THR A 166 -1.05 -13.06 -3.36
C THR A 166 0.00 -14.14 -3.47
N LEU A 167 1.27 -13.72 -3.56
CA LEU A 167 2.43 -14.60 -3.67
C LEU A 167 3.32 -14.42 -2.44
N THR A 168 3.36 -15.44 -1.60
CA THR A 168 4.20 -15.50 -0.40
C THR A 168 5.28 -16.56 -0.56
N ALA A 169 6.46 -16.28 -0.01
CA ALA A 169 7.52 -17.28 0.17
C ALA A 169 7.94 -17.34 1.65
N ALA A 170 8.72 -18.35 2.00
CA ALA A 170 9.35 -18.48 3.30
C ALA A 170 10.19 -17.25 3.65
N HIS A 171 10.31 -16.98 4.95
CA HIS A 171 11.01 -15.83 5.51
C HIS A 171 12.49 -16.10 5.85
N VAL A 172 12.94 -17.32 5.60
CA VAL A 172 14.34 -17.75 5.64
C VAL A 172 14.59 -18.63 4.42
N THR A 173 15.82 -18.63 3.92
CA THR A 173 16.19 -19.55 2.84
C THR A 173 16.38 -20.96 3.37
N THR A 174 16.22 -21.96 2.51
CA THR A 174 16.42 -23.36 2.91
C THR A 174 17.87 -23.62 3.35
N SER A 175 18.86 -22.99 2.69
CA SER A 175 20.27 -23.06 3.12
C SER A 175 20.52 -22.49 4.52
N VAL A 176 19.94 -21.33 4.83
CA VAL A 176 20.08 -20.69 6.15
C VAL A 176 19.35 -21.50 7.22
N LEU A 177 18.18 -22.05 6.90
CA LEU A 177 17.47 -22.95 7.81
C LEU A 177 18.28 -24.22 8.10
N ALA A 178 18.91 -24.80 7.08
CA ALA A 178 19.77 -25.97 7.24
C ALA A 178 21.02 -25.66 8.07
N SER A 179 21.69 -24.52 7.83
CA SER A 179 22.87 -24.11 8.62
C SER A 179 22.53 -23.81 10.09
N ALA A 180 21.28 -23.42 10.35
CA ALA A 180 20.74 -23.24 11.70
C ALA A 180 20.30 -24.55 12.38
N GLY A 181 20.48 -25.72 11.74
CA GLY A 181 20.02 -27.01 12.28
C GLY A 181 18.50 -27.15 12.29
N PHE A 182 17.82 -26.53 11.31
CA PHE A 182 16.37 -26.44 11.20
C PHE A 182 15.68 -25.70 12.36
N ASP A 183 16.43 -24.88 13.09
CA ASP A 183 15.92 -23.98 14.11
C ASP A 183 15.53 -22.63 13.47
N GLN A 184 14.23 -22.34 13.48
CA GLN A 184 13.68 -21.13 12.87
C GLN A 184 14.23 -19.83 13.51
N GLN A 185 14.43 -19.80 14.82
CA GLN A 185 14.88 -18.58 15.51
C GLN A 185 16.34 -18.28 15.16
N LYS A 186 17.18 -19.31 15.19
CA LYS A 186 18.59 -19.17 14.77
C LYS A 186 18.71 -18.79 13.30
N ALA A 187 17.86 -19.37 12.44
CA ALA A 187 17.84 -19.02 11.02
C ALA A 187 17.45 -17.55 10.79
N LEU A 188 16.49 -17.03 11.56
CA LEU A 188 16.07 -15.63 11.48
C LEU A 188 17.17 -14.65 11.87
N GLU A 189 17.98 -14.98 12.88
CA GLU A 189 19.12 -14.16 13.30
C GLU A 189 20.23 -14.11 12.24
N GLN A 190 20.37 -15.18 11.45
CA GLN A 190 21.37 -15.31 10.39
C GLN A 190 20.88 -14.74 9.05
N GLN A 191 19.57 -14.67 8.83
CA GLN A 191 18.98 -14.30 7.55
C GLN A 191 19.14 -12.81 7.24
N SER A 192 19.86 -12.50 6.16
CA SER A 192 19.85 -11.16 5.57
C SER A 192 18.51 -10.85 4.90
N ILE A 193 17.81 -9.81 5.36
CA ILE A 193 16.54 -9.35 4.76
C ILE A 193 16.76 -8.90 3.31
N LYS A 194 17.89 -8.24 3.03
CA LYS A 194 18.24 -7.77 1.68
C LYS A 194 18.40 -8.94 0.71
N GLU A 195 19.03 -10.02 1.17
CA GLU A 195 19.17 -11.23 0.36
C GLU A 195 17.82 -11.92 0.14
N LEU A 196 17.01 -12.05 1.20
CA LEU A 196 15.66 -12.61 1.11
C LEU A 196 14.81 -11.89 0.05
N PHE A 197 14.78 -10.55 0.08
CA PHE A 197 14.02 -9.77 -0.90
C PHE A 197 14.60 -9.84 -2.33
N THR A 198 15.91 -10.06 -2.44
CA THR A 198 16.57 -10.28 -3.73
C THR A 198 16.16 -11.61 -4.33
N ARG A 199 16.15 -12.69 -3.53
CA ARG A 199 15.67 -14.02 -3.91
C ARG A 199 14.18 -14.02 -4.25
N LEU A 200 13.36 -13.31 -3.48
CA LEU A 200 11.94 -13.14 -3.79
C LEU A 200 11.72 -12.46 -5.15
N SER A 201 12.52 -11.42 -5.45
CA SER A 201 12.50 -10.77 -6.77
C SER A 201 13.01 -11.69 -7.88
N GLY A 202 13.98 -12.57 -7.57
CA GLY A 202 14.44 -13.63 -8.45
C GLY A 202 13.33 -14.65 -8.77
N ALA A 203 12.54 -15.05 -7.77
CA ALA A 203 11.45 -16.00 -7.94
C ALA A 203 10.38 -15.43 -8.88
N TRP A 204 10.05 -14.15 -8.70
CA TRP A 204 9.21 -13.41 -9.64
C TRP A 204 9.78 -13.37 -11.07
N ARG A 205 11.08 -13.18 -11.23
CA ARG A 205 11.71 -13.17 -12.56
C ARG A 205 11.60 -14.55 -13.20
N ARG A 206 11.83 -15.62 -12.44
CA ARG A 206 11.79 -17.00 -12.93
C ARG A 206 10.39 -17.46 -13.31
N MET A 207 9.36 -17.15 -12.51
CA MET A 207 7.97 -17.47 -12.87
C MET A 207 7.55 -16.82 -14.19
N ASN A 208 8.17 -15.69 -14.56
CA ASN A 208 7.91 -14.94 -15.80
C ASN A 208 8.89 -15.30 -16.95
N ALA A 209 9.75 -16.30 -16.77
CA ALA A 209 10.75 -16.73 -17.74
C ALA A 209 10.47 -18.15 -18.27
N GLY A 210 11.20 -18.54 -19.33
CA GLY A 210 11.10 -19.87 -19.93
C GLY A 210 9.74 -20.14 -20.59
N ARG A 211 9.44 -21.43 -20.81
CA ARG A 211 8.21 -21.87 -21.49
C ARG A 211 6.95 -21.52 -20.68
N ARG A 212 6.93 -21.84 -19.39
CA ARG A 212 5.79 -21.52 -18.49
C ARG A 212 5.54 -20.02 -18.38
N GLY A 213 6.60 -19.23 -18.21
CA GLY A 213 6.46 -17.77 -18.16
C GLY A 213 5.96 -17.16 -19.48
N LYS A 214 6.27 -17.78 -20.63
CA LYS A 214 5.68 -17.40 -21.93
C LYS A 214 4.19 -17.74 -21.99
N ALA A 215 3.79 -18.93 -21.52
CA ALA A 215 2.37 -19.31 -21.43
C ALA A 215 1.59 -18.32 -20.53
N LEU A 216 2.08 -18.06 -19.32
CA LEU A 216 1.45 -17.11 -18.40
C LEU A 216 1.41 -15.67 -18.95
N LYS A 217 2.39 -15.27 -19.77
CA LYS A 217 2.35 -13.99 -20.49
C LYS A 217 1.32 -13.98 -21.61
N GLY A 218 1.07 -15.11 -22.28
CA GLY A 218 0.05 -15.25 -23.31
C GLY A 218 -1.37 -15.27 -22.74
N SER A 219 -1.54 -15.74 -21.50
CA SER A 219 -2.84 -15.80 -20.82
C SER A 219 -3.22 -14.50 -20.08
N ARG A 220 -2.47 -13.41 -20.25
CA ARG A 220 -2.77 -12.12 -19.60
C ARG A 220 -2.40 -10.94 -20.50
N ILE A 221 -3.15 -9.86 -20.37
CA ILE A 221 -2.90 -8.59 -21.06
C ILE A 221 -1.83 -7.80 -20.33
N GLY A 222 -1.88 -7.81 -18.99
CA GLY A 222 -0.92 -7.08 -18.18
C GLY A 222 -1.01 -7.41 -16.69
N TYR A 223 -0.16 -6.76 -15.92
CA TYR A 223 -0.23 -6.81 -14.47
C TYR A 223 0.22 -5.52 -13.79
N ALA A 224 -0.31 -5.27 -12.60
CA ALA A 224 0.27 -4.37 -11.61
C ALA A 224 0.73 -5.21 -10.42
N ARG A 225 2.00 -5.10 -10.04
CA ARG A 225 2.59 -5.85 -8.92
C ARG A 225 3.02 -4.89 -7.83
N ALA A 226 2.44 -5.05 -6.65
CA ALA A 226 2.87 -4.41 -5.43
C ALA A 226 3.77 -5.33 -4.61
N PHE A 227 4.80 -4.76 -3.98
CA PHE A 227 5.61 -5.42 -2.97
C PHE A 227 5.10 -4.99 -1.60
N GLU A 228 4.65 -5.95 -0.80
CA GLU A 228 4.24 -5.73 0.60
C GLU A 228 5.27 -6.34 1.53
N LEU A 229 5.44 -5.75 2.71
CA LEU A 229 6.24 -6.35 3.76
C LEU A 229 5.52 -6.28 5.11
N THR A 230 5.76 -7.27 5.95
CA THR A 230 5.36 -7.28 7.35
C THR A 230 6.52 -7.73 8.23
N ALA A 231 6.52 -7.28 9.48
CA ALA A 231 7.52 -7.60 10.50
C ALA A 231 6.81 -8.04 11.79
N ASP A 232 7.47 -8.77 12.68
CA ASP A 232 6.95 -9.03 14.03
C ASP A 232 6.67 -7.73 14.80
N ALA A 233 5.67 -7.69 15.67
CA ALA A 233 5.52 -6.57 16.61
C ALA A 233 6.67 -6.55 17.63
N ILE A 234 6.91 -5.43 18.31
CA ILE A 234 7.93 -5.34 19.38
C ILE A 234 7.66 -6.36 20.49
N GLY A 235 6.39 -6.54 20.87
CA GLY A 235 5.93 -7.45 21.92
C GLY A 235 5.59 -8.87 21.44
N ALA A 236 5.95 -9.26 20.22
CA ALA A 236 5.60 -10.58 19.71
C ALA A 236 6.31 -11.69 20.51
N SER A 237 5.53 -12.62 21.06
CA SER A 237 6.04 -13.75 21.86
C SER A 237 6.79 -14.79 21.04
N ARG A 238 6.59 -14.81 19.72
CA ARG A 238 7.29 -15.66 18.77
C ARG A 238 7.71 -14.81 17.57
N LEU A 239 8.99 -14.85 17.22
CA LEU A 239 9.51 -14.13 16.07
C LEU A 239 9.38 -14.99 14.82
N SER A 240 8.92 -14.37 13.74
CA SER A 240 8.85 -14.93 12.39
C SER A 240 9.63 -14.08 11.38
N GLY A 241 10.28 -13.02 11.86
CA GLY A 241 11.12 -12.14 11.07
C GLY A 241 10.32 -11.23 10.15
N VAL A 242 10.94 -10.91 9.04
CA VAL A 242 10.39 -10.01 8.02
C VAL A 242 9.93 -10.84 6.84
N HIS A 243 8.68 -10.66 6.44
CA HIS A 243 8.12 -11.31 5.27
C HIS A 243 7.90 -10.29 4.16
N GLY A 244 8.34 -10.66 2.96
CA GLY A 244 7.99 -9.96 1.73
C GLY A 244 6.95 -10.77 0.95
N HIS A 245 5.93 -10.09 0.43
CA HIS A 245 4.88 -10.68 -0.39
C HIS A 245 4.71 -9.86 -1.67
N PHE A 246 4.24 -10.51 -2.73
CA PHE A 246 3.73 -9.77 -3.89
C PHE A 246 2.21 -9.85 -3.94
N HIS A 247 1.56 -8.70 -4.04
CA HIS A 247 0.19 -8.61 -4.50
C HIS A 247 0.19 -8.23 -5.97
N VAL A 248 -0.54 -8.98 -6.78
CA VAL A 248 -0.55 -8.82 -8.24
C VAL A 248 -1.98 -8.69 -8.70
N LEU A 249 -2.31 -7.56 -9.33
CA LEU A 249 -3.48 -7.46 -10.17
C LEU A 249 -3.11 -7.99 -11.55
N LEU A 250 -3.71 -9.10 -11.96
CA LEU A 250 -3.64 -9.59 -13.33
C LEU A 250 -4.84 -9.08 -14.10
N VAL A 251 -4.60 -8.60 -15.32
CA VAL A 251 -5.63 -8.34 -16.32
C VAL A 251 -5.59 -9.50 -17.31
N LEU A 252 -6.63 -10.32 -17.32
CA LEU A 252 -6.76 -11.50 -18.17
C LEU A 252 -7.73 -11.21 -19.32
N ASP A 253 -7.55 -11.91 -20.43
CA ASP A 253 -8.50 -11.84 -21.53
C ASP A 253 -9.87 -12.43 -21.11
N GLU A 254 -10.94 -12.07 -21.81
CA GLU A 254 -12.31 -12.50 -21.49
C GLU A 254 -12.43 -14.03 -21.52
N ASP A 255 -11.83 -14.67 -22.52
CA ASP A 255 -11.99 -16.10 -22.81
C ASP A 255 -10.96 -17.00 -22.09
N VAL A 256 -10.08 -16.42 -21.26
CA VAL A 256 -9.04 -17.20 -20.57
C VAL A 256 -9.64 -17.96 -19.38
N ASP A 257 -9.30 -19.23 -19.27
CA ASP A 257 -9.62 -20.05 -18.10
C ASP A 257 -8.80 -19.60 -16.88
N ALA A 258 -9.49 -19.01 -15.90
CA ALA A 258 -8.90 -18.53 -14.67
C ALA A 258 -8.23 -19.64 -13.84
N ASP A 259 -8.75 -20.87 -13.88
CA ASP A 259 -8.17 -22.00 -13.13
C ASP A 259 -6.87 -22.49 -13.78
N GLU A 260 -6.78 -22.45 -15.11
CA GLU A 260 -5.53 -22.70 -15.83
C GLU A 260 -4.48 -21.65 -15.46
N VAL A 261 -4.85 -20.36 -15.46
CA VAL A 261 -3.96 -19.27 -15.05
C VAL A 261 -3.52 -19.42 -13.59
N ARG A 262 -4.44 -19.82 -12.70
CA ARG A 262 -4.14 -20.10 -11.29
C ARG A 262 -3.10 -21.21 -11.17
N GLY A 263 -3.27 -22.31 -11.89
CA GLY A 263 -2.33 -23.43 -11.94
C GLY A 263 -0.95 -23.01 -12.44
N LEU A 264 -0.89 -22.33 -13.60
CA LEU A 264 0.35 -21.80 -14.17
C LEU A 264 1.07 -20.84 -13.23
N THR A 265 0.31 -20.00 -12.51
CA THR A 265 0.85 -19.04 -11.56
C THR A 265 1.45 -19.75 -10.34
N TRP A 266 0.74 -20.72 -9.75
CA TRP A 266 1.23 -21.49 -8.62
C TRP A 266 2.48 -22.31 -8.97
N GLU A 267 2.45 -23.05 -10.09
CA GLU A 267 3.61 -23.83 -10.56
C GLU A 267 4.81 -22.93 -10.85
N GLY A 268 4.59 -21.81 -11.52
CA GLY A 268 5.64 -20.84 -11.83
C GLY A 268 6.26 -20.23 -10.57
N TRP A 269 5.41 -19.84 -9.61
CA TRP A 269 5.85 -19.27 -8.34
C TRP A 269 6.63 -20.28 -7.49
N SER A 270 6.06 -21.44 -7.24
CA SER A 270 6.69 -22.50 -6.42
C SER A 270 8.03 -22.96 -7.01
N ALA A 271 8.10 -23.21 -8.32
CA ALA A 271 9.36 -23.56 -8.99
C ALA A 271 10.38 -22.40 -8.96
N GLY A 272 9.90 -21.16 -9.11
CA GLY A 272 10.72 -19.95 -8.99
C GLY A 272 11.33 -19.79 -7.61
N CYS A 273 10.52 -19.97 -6.55
CA CYS A 273 10.97 -19.98 -5.16
C CYS A 273 12.03 -21.05 -4.92
N MET A 274 11.76 -22.30 -5.33
CA MET A 274 12.70 -23.40 -5.12
C MET A 274 14.06 -23.13 -5.80
N LYS A 275 14.07 -22.51 -6.98
CA LYS A 275 15.31 -22.13 -7.69
C LYS A 275 16.05 -20.95 -7.06
N GLU A 276 15.40 -20.20 -6.19
CA GLU A 276 15.98 -19.09 -5.43
C GLU A 276 16.24 -19.47 -3.97
N ASP A 277 16.21 -20.76 -3.64
CA ASP A 277 16.40 -21.29 -2.28
C ASP A 277 15.33 -20.82 -1.28
N LEU A 278 14.11 -20.65 -1.79
CA LEU A 278 12.92 -20.28 -1.01
C LEU A 278 11.89 -21.40 -1.09
N GLU A 279 11.10 -21.53 -0.03
CA GLU A 279 9.94 -22.41 -0.01
C GLU A 279 8.65 -21.63 -0.23
N ALA A 280 7.73 -22.16 -1.03
CA ALA A 280 6.38 -21.62 -1.18
C ALA A 280 5.38 -22.65 -0.65
N SER A 281 4.38 -22.19 0.13
CA SER A 281 3.33 -23.06 0.64
C SER A 281 1.98 -22.72 -0.02
N PRO A 282 1.08 -23.71 -0.21
CA PRO A 282 -0.25 -23.44 -0.73
C PRO A 282 -1.04 -22.42 0.12
N ALA A 283 -0.83 -22.40 1.44
CA ALA A 283 -1.44 -21.42 2.34
C ALA A 283 -0.94 -19.98 2.12
N GLY A 284 0.26 -19.82 1.54
CA GLY A 284 0.84 -18.54 1.16
C GLY A 284 0.45 -18.06 -0.23
N PHE A 285 -0.39 -18.80 -0.95
CA PHE A 285 -0.87 -18.50 -2.29
C PHE A 285 -2.38 -18.27 -2.29
N ASP A 286 -2.80 -17.09 -2.73
CA ASP A 286 -4.21 -16.77 -2.95
C ASP A 286 -4.42 -16.27 -4.38
N PHE A 287 -5.52 -16.68 -5.00
CA PHE A 287 -5.88 -16.29 -6.36
C PHE A 287 -7.39 -16.06 -6.39
N LYS A 288 -7.79 -14.80 -6.54
CA LYS A 288 -9.19 -14.37 -6.46
C LYS A 288 -9.59 -13.62 -7.70
N ILE A 289 -10.57 -14.14 -8.44
CA ILE A 289 -11.25 -13.38 -9.49
C ILE A 289 -12.09 -12.27 -8.84
N LEU A 290 -11.90 -11.04 -9.30
CA LEU A 290 -12.65 -9.88 -8.84
C LEU A 290 -13.98 -9.81 -9.59
N ARG A 291 -15.07 -9.57 -8.85
CA ARG A 291 -16.39 -9.41 -9.45
C ARG A 291 -16.47 -8.05 -10.13
N THR A 292 -16.56 -8.05 -11.45
CA THR A 292 -16.48 -6.85 -12.30
C THR A 292 -17.72 -5.95 -12.24
N GLY A 293 -18.82 -6.39 -11.62
CA GLY A 293 -20.05 -5.60 -11.47
C GLY A 293 -20.14 -4.69 -10.23
N SER A 294 -19.11 -4.64 -9.38
CA SER A 294 -19.13 -3.84 -8.14
C SER A 294 -17.92 -2.92 -8.07
N SER A 295 -18.14 -1.61 -8.30
CA SER A 295 -17.11 -0.58 -8.14
C SER A 295 -16.49 -0.58 -6.73
N ARG A 296 -17.19 -1.13 -5.72
CA ARG A 296 -16.68 -1.29 -4.35
C ARG A 296 -15.57 -2.34 -4.27
N ASP A 297 -15.70 -3.46 -4.99
CA ASP A 297 -14.73 -4.56 -4.95
C ASP A 297 -13.42 -4.16 -5.64
N ILE A 298 -13.52 -3.39 -6.73
CA ILE A 298 -12.37 -2.78 -7.42
C ILE A 298 -11.61 -1.84 -6.50
N ARG A 299 -12.31 -0.89 -5.87
CA ARG A 299 -11.69 0.08 -4.96
C ARG A 299 -11.05 -0.60 -3.76
N ALA A 300 -11.69 -1.63 -3.21
CA ALA A 300 -11.11 -2.43 -2.13
C ALA A 300 -9.84 -3.16 -2.59
N ALA A 301 -9.83 -3.77 -3.77
CA ALA A 301 -8.65 -4.43 -4.34
C ALA A 301 -7.52 -3.43 -4.66
N ALA A 302 -7.85 -2.26 -5.20
CA ALA A 302 -6.89 -1.19 -5.51
C ALA A 302 -6.25 -0.61 -4.24
N ALA A 303 -7.05 -0.33 -3.21
CA ALA A 303 -6.56 0.10 -1.92
C ALA A 303 -5.69 -0.99 -1.27
N TYR A 304 -6.11 -2.25 -1.35
CA TYR A 304 -5.36 -3.39 -0.81
C TYR A 304 -4.00 -3.54 -1.49
N LEU A 305 -3.96 -3.53 -2.84
CA LEU A 305 -2.73 -3.61 -3.62
C LEU A 305 -1.70 -2.54 -3.24
N VAL A 306 -2.15 -1.30 -3.06
CA VAL A 306 -1.23 -0.18 -2.83
C VAL A 306 -0.84 -0.04 -1.36
N LYS A 307 -1.81 -0.18 -0.44
CA LYS A 307 -1.59 0.04 0.99
C LYS A 307 -0.98 -1.17 1.67
N GLY A 308 -1.21 -2.37 1.14
CA GLY A 308 -0.65 -3.62 1.67
C GLY A 308 -1.15 -3.95 3.06
N GLU A 309 -2.44 -3.67 3.32
CA GLU A 309 -3.01 -3.86 4.65
C GLU A 309 -4.42 -4.45 4.54
N LYS A 310 -4.58 -5.71 4.98
CA LYS A 310 -5.83 -6.18 5.58
C LYS A 310 -5.97 -5.48 6.94
N ARG A 311 -6.34 -4.21 6.96
CA ARG A 311 -6.76 -3.58 8.21
C ARG A 311 -8.25 -3.81 8.35
N ASP A 312 -8.60 -4.83 9.15
CA ASP A 312 -9.89 -4.84 9.84
C ASP A 312 -9.95 -3.52 10.61
N ALA A 313 -10.65 -2.51 10.07
CA ALA A 313 -10.86 -1.22 10.74
C ALA A 313 -11.39 -1.40 12.18
N GLU A 314 -12.08 -2.53 12.41
CA GLU A 314 -12.48 -3.04 13.72
C GLU A 314 -11.31 -3.23 14.70
N LYS A 315 -10.17 -3.80 14.29
CA LYS A 315 -9.02 -4.05 15.18
C LYS A 315 -8.29 -2.77 15.60
N LEU A 316 -8.22 -1.78 14.72
CA LEU A 316 -7.60 -0.48 15.04
C LEU A 316 -8.55 0.39 15.88
N GLY A 317 -9.86 0.33 15.62
CA GLY A 317 -10.89 0.93 16.45
C GLY A 317 -10.99 0.32 17.85
N LEU A 318 -10.87 -1.01 17.97
CA LEU A 318 -10.85 -1.73 19.25
C LEU A 318 -9.62 -1.38 20.12
N GLU A 319 -8.47 -1.11 19.51
CA GLU A 319 -7.21 -0.80 20.20
C GLU A 319 -7.19 0.63 20.75
N LEU A 320 -7.79 1.59 20.04
CA LEU A 320 -7.94 2.98 20.51
C LEU A 320 -9.11 3.16 21.50
N THR A 321 -10.04 2.21 21.57
CA THR A 321 -11.20 2.24 22.48
C THR A 321 -11.05 1.34 23.70
N ARG A 322 -10.04 0.46 23.74
CA ARG A 322 -9.71 -0.38 24.91
C ARG A 322 -8.22 -0.30 25.23
N SER A 323 -7.84 0.76 25.94
CA SER A 323 -6.55 0.93 26.62
C SER A 323 -6.18 -0.23 27.57
N ASP A 324 -7.16 -1.06 27.93
CA ASP A 324 -7.08 -2.00 29.05
C ASP A 324 -6.85 -3.45 28.58
N VAL A 325 -6.88 -3.71 27.27
CA VAL A 325 -6.64 -5.04 26.68
C VAL A 325 -5.68 -4.95 25.51
N LYS A 326 -4.37 -4.94 25.79
CA LYS A 326 -3.32 -5.11 24.78
C LYS A 326 -3.35 -6.55 24.26
N VAL A 327 -4.16 -6.84 23.25
CA VAL A 327 -3.98 -8.06 22.45
C VAL A 327 -2.65 -7.88 21.70
N ALA A 328 -1.61 -8.58 22.13
CA ALA A 328 -0.29 -8.47 21.52
C ALA A 328 -0.38 -8.84 20.03
N ARG A 329 -0.12 -7.86 19.16
CA ARG A 329 -0.01 -8.09 17.73
C ARG A 329 1.14 -9.06 17.50
N LEU A 330 0.94 -10.08 16.68
CA LEU A 330 2.05 -10.95 16.24
C LEU A 330 2.85 -10.27 15.13
N ARG A 331 2.17 -9.51 14.26
CA ARG A 331 2.72 -8.96 13.01
C ARG A 331 2.17 -7.57 12.73
N VAL A 332 3.04 -6.71 12.19
CA VAL A 332 2.74 -5.32 11.82
C VAL A 332 3.36 -4.98 10.47
N SER A 333 2.83 -3.95 9.81
CA SER A 333 3.51 -3.28 8.71
C SER A 333 4.73 -2.51 9.24
N PRO A 334 5.72 -2.15 8.39
CA PRO A 334 6.84 -1.29 8.80
C PRO A 334 6.39 0.02 9.42
N GLU A 335 5.32 0.61 8.88
CA GLU A 335 4.71 1.82 9.41
C GLU A 335 4.13 1.56 10.80
N GLY A 336 3.50 0.40 11.01
CA GLY A 336 3.05 -0.04 12.34
C GLY A 336 4.21 -0.24 13.31
N LEU A 337 5.32 -0.85 12.88
CA LEU A 337 6.53 -1.00 13.69
C LEU A 337 7.10 0.35 14.11
N LEU A 338 7.14 1.34 13.20
CA LEU A 338 7.57 2.70 13.55
C LEU A 338 6.66 3.33 14.60
N ARG A 339 5.34 3.14 14.50
CA ARG A 339 4.41 3.65 15.52
C ARG A 339 4.67 3.01 16.88
N GLU A 340 4.79 1.68 16.93
CA GLU A 340 5.16 0.98 18.16
C GLU A 340 6.48 1.51 18.75
N ILE A 341 7.49 1.81 17.92
CA ILE A 341 8.76 2.41 18.38
C ILE A 341 8.54 3.83 18.92
N GLY A 342 7.68 4.64 18.29
CA GLY A 342 7.39 6.02 18.69
C GLY A 342 6.50 6.14 19.93
N GLU A 343 5.78 5.09 20.27
CA GLU A 343 4.96 4.95 21.48
C GLU A 343 5.79 4.57 22.72
N LEU A 344 6.97 3.98 22.55
CA LEU A 344 7.81 3.58 23.70
C LEU A 344 8.21 4.80 24.54
N GLU A 345 8.16 4.66 25.87
CA GLU A 345 8.82 5.60 26.77
C GLU A 345 10.34 5.57 26.56
N ASP A 346 11.02 6.68 26.84
CA ASP A 346 12.47 6.79 26.58
C ASP A 346 13.29 5.74 27.33
N THR A 347 12.88 5.36 28.54
CA THR A 347 13.56 4.29 29.31
C THR A 347 13.35 2.90 28.70
N GLU A 348 12.17 2.65 28.11
CA GLU A 348 11.86 1.39 27.44
C GLU A 348 12.55 1.31 26.09
N PHE A 349 12.53 2.39 25.32
CA PHE A 349 13.28 2.53 24.08
C PHE A 349 14.77 2.28 24.32
N SER A 350 15.37 2.97 25.30
CA SER A 350 16.81 2.86 25.59
C SER A 350 17.24 1.42 25.89
N ARG A 351 16.42 0.64 26.61
CA ARG A 351 16.66 -0.78 26.91
C ARG A 351 16.67 -1.67 25.66
N GLN A 352 15.90 -1.31 24.64
CA GLN A 352 15.71 -2.10 23.42
C GLN A 352 16.41 -1.51 22.18
N ALA A 353 17.00 -0.31 22.33
CA ALA A 353 17.47 0.50 21.21
C ALA A 353 18.40 -0.25 20.25
N PRO A 354 19.44 -1.00 20.69
CA PRO A 354 20.31 -1.73 19.77
C PRO A 354 19.54 -2.70 18.85
N ARG A 355 18.56 -3.43 19.40
CA ARG A 355 17.73 -4.37 18.65
C ARG A 355 16.80 -3.65 17.68
N LEU A 356 16.16 -2.57 18.12
CA LEU A 356 15.25 -1.78 17.28
C LEU A 356 16.00 -1.08 16.13
N TYR A 357 17.20 -0.54 16.40
CA TYR A 357 18.09 0.01 15.38
C TYR A 357 18.47 -1.04 14.34
N ALA A 358 19.03 -2.18 14.77
CA ALA A 358 19.46 -3.23 13.87
C ALA A 358 18.30 -3.71 12.98
N ARG A 359 17.13 -3.92 13.60
CA ARG A 359 15.91 -4.34 12.92
C ARG A 359 15.42 -3.34 11.88
N TRP A 360 15.24 -2.08 12.27
CA TRP A 360 14.73 -1.07 11.34
C TRP A 360 15.73 -0.78 10.21
N ARG A 361 17.02 -0.67 10.53
CA ARG A 361 18.09 -0.47 9.55
C ARG A 361 18.09 -1.59 8.51
N ALA A 362 17.97 -2.85 8.94
CA ALA A 362 17.92 -3.99 8.03
C ALA A 362 16.70 -3.91 7.09
N ILE A 363 15.52 -3.50 7.58
CA ILE A 363 14.33 -3.28 6.73
C ILE A 363 14.57 -2.12 5.76
N GLU A 364 15.05 -0.99 6.26
CA GLU A 364 15.25 0.22 5.47
C GLU A 364 16.31 0.03 4.37
N ASP A 365 17.39 -0.68 4.68
CA ASP A 365 18.45 -1.03 3.74
C ASP A 365 17.99 -2.06 2.71
N ALA A 366 17.22 -3.06 3.15
CA ALA A 366 16.67 -4.07 2.25
C ALA A 366 15.69 -3.47 1.26
N CYS A 367 14.96 -2.42 1.62
CA CYS A 367 13.98 -1.76 0.75
C CYS A 367 14.58 -0.64 -0.12
N ASP A 368 15.83 -0.25 0.09
CA ASP A 368 16.43 0.86 -0.64
C ASP A 368 16.53 0.57 -2.15
N GLY A 369 16.11 1.55 -2.96
CA GLY A 369 16.03 1.41 -4.42
C GLY A 369 14.93 0.45 -4.94
N ARG A 370 14.13 -0.17 -4.08
CA ARG A 370 13.03 -1.04 -4.52
C ARG A 370 11.79 -0.22 -4.89
N ARG A 371 11.10 -0.65 -5.95
CA ARG A 371 9.81 -0.10 -6.35
C ARG A 371 8.69 -0.84 -5.60
N TRP A 372 7.81 -0.07 -4.96
CA TRP A 372 6.66 -0.60 -4.23
C TRP A 372 5.54 -1.04 -5.16
N LEU A 373 5.38 -0.37 -6.30
CA LEU A 373 4.45 -0.74 -7.36
C LEU A 373 5.22 -0.83 -8.68
N THR A 374 4.94 -1.87 -9.47
CA THR A 374 5.53 -2.08 -10.80
C THR A 374 4.45 -2.50 -11.77
N TRP A 375 4.50 -1.99 -12.99
CA TRP A 375 3.57 -2.33 -14.07
C TRP A 375 4.22 -3.27 -15.07
N SER A 376 3.42 -4.13 -15.71
CA SER A 376 3.83 -4.79 -16.95
C SER A 376 3.99 -3.77 -18.07
N ARG A 377 4.69 -4.18 -19.12
CA ARG A 377 4.84 -3.37 -20.33
C ARG A 377 3.45 -2.97 -20.88
N ASP A 378 3.33 -1.73 -21.32
CA ASP A 378 2.18 -1.14 -22.02
C ASP A 378 0.83 -1.07 -21.26
N LEU A 379 0.64 -1.75 -20.12
CA LEU A 379 -0.63 -1.74 -19.38
C LEU A 379 -1.12 -0.32 -19.03
N ARG A 380 -0.21 0.53 -18.56
CA ARG A 380 -0.53 1.94 -18.26
C ARG A 380 -1.03 2.68 -19.50
N LYS A 381 -0.37 2.47 -20.64
CA LYS A 381 -0.72 3.09 -21.92
C LYS A 381 -2.08 2.61 -22.41
N LEU A 382 -2.36 1.30 -22.28
CA LEU A 382 -3.65 0.71 -22.65
C LEU A 382 -4.80 1.33 -21.85
N ALA A 383 -4.61 1.51 -20.54
CA ALA A 383 -5.58 2.16 -19.65
C ALA A 383 -5.63 3.70 -19.77
N GLY A 384 -4.88 4.30 -20.69
CA GLY A 384 -4.86 5.76 -20.88
C GLY A 384 -4.25 6.53 -19.71
N LEU A 385 -3.40 5.89 -18.88
CA LEU A 385 -2.67 6.58 -17.82
C LEU A 385 -1.60 7.51 -18.41
N THR A 386 -1.38 8.65 -17.76
CA THR A 386 -0.32 9.59 -18.12
C THR A 386 1.08 9.03 -17.79
N ALA A 387 2.11 9.79 -18.16
CA ALA A 387 3.49 9.53 -17.76
C ALA A 387 3.58 9.18 -16.27
N GLU A 388 4.31 8.09 -15.97
CA GLU A 388 4.48 7.62 -14.61
C GLU A 388 5.32 8.62 -13.82
N LEU A 389 4.72 9.18 -12.78
CA LEU A 389 5.41 10.05 -11.84
C LEU A 389 6.18 9.20 -10.83
N THR A 390 7.26 9.75 -10.31
CA THR A 390 7.95 9.24 -9.13
C THR A 390 7.15 9.53 -7.85
N ASP A 391 7.41 8.77 -6.79
CA ASP A 391 6.74 8.97 -5.50
C ASP A 391 7.07 10.35 -4.88
N GLU A 392 8.26 10.88 -5.16
CA GLU A 392 8.64 12.24 -4.75
C GLU A 392 7.89 13.32 -5.54
N GLU A 393 7.72 13.15 -6.86
CA GLU A 393 6.89 14.05 -7.66
C GLU A 393 5.44 14.03 -7.21
N ILE A 394 4.87 12.85 -6.94
CA ILE A 394 3.51 12.72 -6.41
C ILE A 394 3.38 13.41 -5.05
N ALA A 395 4.33 13.18 -4.14
CA ALA A 395 4.31 13.78 -2.81
C ALA A 395 4.35 15.32 -2.86
N ARG A 396 5.06 15.88 -3.85
CA ARG A 396 5.21 17.33 -4.07
C ARG A 396 4.08 18.02 -4.82
N ARG A 397 3.15 17.28 -5.45
CA ARG A 397 1.98 17.92 -6.08
C ARG A 397 1.26 18.78 -5.05
N GLU A 398 0.54 19.81 -5.42
CA GLU A 398 -0.29 20.55 -4.46
C GLU A 398 -1.73 20.47 -4.95
N GLU A 399 -2.69 20.46 -4.03
CA GLU A 399 -4.08 20.57 -4.44
C GLU A 399 -4.32 22.01 -4.91
N HIS A 400 -5.20 22.16 -5.89
CA HIS A 400 -5.63 23.47 -6.34
C HIS A 400 -6.47 24.15 -5.25
N THR A 401 -6.24 25.44 -5.09
CA THR A 401 -7.00 26.24 -4.13
C THR A 401 -8.30 26.74 -4.73
N VAL A 402 -9.33 26.83 -3.89
CA VAL A 402 -10.54 27.58 -4.21
C VAL A 402 -10.09 29.03 -4.40
N ASP A 403 -10.48 29.62 -5.53
CA ASP A 403 -10.15 31.00 -5.95
C ASP A 403 -8.73 31.24 -6.51
N ASN A 404 -7.90 30.20 -6.68
CA ASN A 404 -6.50 30.31 -7.14
C ASN A 404 -5.65 31.30 -6.31
N GLU A 405 -6.00 31.46 -5.04
CA GLU A 405 -5.36 32.38 -4.11
C GLU A 405 -4.68 31.60 -2.97
N VAL A 406 -3.58 32.15 -2.44
CA VAL A 406 -2.91 31.66 -1.25
C VAL A 406 -2.41 32.80 -0.35
N LEU A 407 -2.33 32.53 0.95
CA LEU A 407 -1.78 33.42 1.97
C LEU A 407 -0.36 32.95 2.32
N VAL A 408 0.64 33.75 1.98
CA VAL A 408 2.05 33.43 2.27
C VAL A 408 2.43 33.94 3.65
N VAL A 409 2.92 33.04 4.49
CA VAL A 409 3.27 33.28 5.90
C VAL A 409 4.68 32.76 6.19
N ARG A 410 5.30 33.20 7.30
CA ARG A 410 6.54 32.55 7.75
C ARG A 410 6.21 31.27 8.51
N TRP A 411 6.89 30.19 8.15
CA TRP A 411 6.69 28.90 8.78
C TRP A 411 7.00 28.89 10.27
N SER A 412 8.04 29.63 10.68
CA SER A 412 8.45 29.74 12.08
C SER A 412 7.38 30.35 12.99
N GLU A 413 6.49 31.16 12.43
CA GLU A 413 5.42 31.85 13.16
C GLU A 413 4.15 30.99 13.24
N ILE A 414 3.91 30.13 12.24
CA ILE A 414 2.63 29.41 12.12
C ILE A 414 2.70 27.91 12.43
N ARG A 415 3.90 27.30 12.49
CA ARG A 415 4.06 25.83 12.59
C ARG A 415 3.32 25.21 13.77
N ASP A 416 3.26 25.90 14.90
CA ASP A 416 2.66 25.44 16.15
C ASP A 416 1.13 25.74 16.19
N HIS A 417 0.62 26.49 15.21
CA HIS A 417 -0.79 26.86 15.05
C HIS A 417 -1.49 26.16 13.87
N VAL A 418 -0.80 25.28 13.12
CA VAL A 418 -1.36 24.67 11.90
C VAL A 418 -2.67 23.93 12.16
N GLU A 419 -2.75 23.16 13.24
CA GLU A 419 -3.95 22.38 13.55
C GLU A 419 -5.10 23.25 14.07
N GLU A 420 -4.79 24.32 14.83
CA GLU A 420 -5.75 25.34 15.23
C GLU A 420 -6.38 26.01 14.00
N LEU A 421 -5.54 26.46 13.07
CA LEU A 421 -5.98 27.05 11.79
C LEU A 421 -6.81 26.06 10.96
N ARG A 422 -6.41 24.78 10.91
CA ARG A 422 -7.19 23.72 10.23
C ARG A 422 -8.55 23.50 10.89
N ALA A 423 -8.64 23.58 12.21
CA ALA A 423 -9.89 23.42 12.94
C ALA A 423 -10.85 24.56 12.62
N VAL A 424 -10.38 25.83 12.66
CA VAL A 424 -11.17 27.01 12.30
C VAL A 424 -11.74 26.88 10.87
N VAL A 425 -10.90 26.51 9.90
CA VAL A 425 -11.34 26.31 8.51
C VAL A 425 -12.35 25.16 8.37
N ARG A 426 -12.23 24.12 9.19
CA ARG A 426 -13.13 22.95 9.14
C ARG A 426 -14.52 23.26 9.67
N GLU A 427 -14.61 24.09 10.70
CA GLU A 427 -15.87 24.50 11.34
C GLU A 427 -16.61 25.57 10.53
N ALA A 428 -15.87 26.37 9.76
CA ALA A 428 -16.43 27.40 8.89
C ALA A 428 -17.30 26.82 7.76
N ARG A 429 -18.33 27.57 7.37
CA ARG A 429 -19.15 27.27 6.19
C ARG A 429 -18.29 27.34 4.94
N THR A 430 -18.55 26.48 3.95
CA THR A 430 -17.74 26.37 2.73
C THR A 430 -17.46 27.71 2.03
N SER A 431 -18.46 28.59 1.93
CA SER A 431 -18.33 29.91 1.29
C SER A 431 -17.51 30.92 2.09
N GLU A 432 -17.24 30.67 3.37
CA GLU A 432 -16.64 31.63 4.31
C GLU A 432 -15.24 31.18 4.78
N LYS A 433 -14.74 30.04 4.30
CA LYS A 433 -13.48 29.43 4.77
C LYS A 433 -12.27 30.33 4.57
N SER A 434 -12.19 31.00 3.43
CA SER A 434 -11.09 31.93 3.10
C SER A 434 -11.09 33.17 4.01
N GLU A 435 -12.27 33.67 4.39
CA GLU A 435 -12.40 34.78 5.34
C GLU A 435 -12.06 34.34 6.78
N HIS A 436 -12.55 33.17 7.19
CA HIS A 436 -12.25 32.63 8.52
C HIS A 436 -10.76 32.36 8.71
N LEU A 437 -10.07 31.90 7.68
CA LEU A 437 -8.62 31.73 7.72
C LEU A 437 -7.91 33.08 7.95
N ARG A 438 -8.30 34.14 7.24
CA ARG A 438 -7.74 35.49 7.44
C ARG A 438 -8.02 36.03 8.82
N LEU A 439 -9.26 35.88 9.31
CA LEU A 439 -9.64 36.29 10.65
C LEU A 439 -8.83 35.56 11.72
N ALA A 440 -8.58 34.25 11.55
CA ALA A 440 -7.76 33.48 12.46
C ALA A 440 -6.29 33.95 12.46
N LEU A 441 -5.72 34.20 11.29
CA LEU A 441 -4.35 34.75 11.18
C LEU A 441 -4.25 36.13 11.84
N ASN A 442 -5.21 37.03 11.57
CA ASN A 442 -5.27 38.34 12.19
C ASN A 442 -5.45 38.26 13.72
N GLY A 443 -6.30 37.34 14.20
CA GLY A 443 -6.54 37.12 15.63
C GLY A 443 -5.30 36.60 16.37
N LEU A 444 -4.47 35.82 15.69
CA LEU A 444 -3.16 35.37 16.19
C LEU A 444 -2.05 36.41 16.01
N GLY A 445 -2.33 37.55 15.37
CA GLY A 445 -1.33 38.59 15.07
C GLY A 445 -0.27 38.15 14.06
N LEU A 446 -0.62 37.25 13.13
CA LEU A 446 0.28 36.68 12.16
C LEU A 446 0.25 37.45 10.83
N ASP A 447 1.40 37.95 10.40
CA ASP A 447 1.54 38.62 9.10
C ASP A 447 1.41 37.64 7.93
N TYR A 448 0.71 38.06 6.88
CA TYR A 448 0.63 37.30 5.63
C TYR A 448 0.64 38.22 4.40
N VAL A 449 1.01 37.64 3.27
CA VAL A 449 0.95 38.28 1.95
C VAL A 449 0.05 37.46 1.03
N GLU A 450 -0.95 38.10 0.44
CA GLU A 450 -1.81 37.47 -0.55
C GLU A 450 -1.10 37.41 -1.91
N THR A 451 -1.20 36.28 -2.59
CA THR A 451 -0.66 36.07 -3.94
C THR A 451 -1.46 35.00 -4.65
N SER A 452 -1.30 34.90 -5.96
CA SER A 452 -1.92 33.80 -6.70
C SER A 452 -1.21 32.47 -6.43
N GLU A 453 -1.97 31.39 -6.50
CA GLU A 453 -1.45 30.02 -6.43
C GLU A 453 -0.37 29.79 -7.51
N ALA A 454 -0.56 30.36 -8.70
CA ALA A 454 0.37 30.22 -9.81
C ALA A 454 1.74 30.87 -9.52
N GLU A 455 1.74 32.09 -8.97
CA GLU A 455 2.97 32.79 -8.57
C GLU A 455 3.70 32.03 -7.46
N TRP A 456 2.98 31.54 -6.45
CA TRP A 456 3.57 30.74 -5.39
C TRP A 456 4.21 29.45 -5.93
N ARG A 457 3.50 28.72 -6.79
CA ARG A 457 4.02 27.48 -7.40
C ARG A 457 5.29 27.74 -8.22
N GLU A 458 5.36 28.85 -8.95
CA GLU A 458 6.58 29.21 -9.68
C GLU A 458 7.74 29.54 -8.73
N ARG A 459 7.49 30.26 -7.63
CA ARG A 459 8.49 30.51 -6.58
C ARG A 459 9.05 29.20 -6.02
N VAL A 460 8.18 28.24 -5.68
CA VAL A 460 8.59 26.90 -5.24
C VAL A 460 9.44 26.22 -6.32
N ARG A 461 8.99 26.22 -7.57
CA ARG A 461 9.69 25.59 -8.69
C ARG A 461 11.11 26.13 -8.88
N VAL A 462 11.29 27.45 -8.82
CA VAL A 462 12.60 28.11 -8.93
C VAL A 462 13.53 27.65 -7.80
N HIS A 463 13.06 27.62 -6.55
CA HIS A 463 13.87 27.18 -5.41
C HIS A 463 14.21 25.70 -5.46
N VAL A 464 13.27 24.84 -5.88
CA VAL A 464 13.51 23.41 -6.07
C VAL A 464 14.60 23.21 -7.13
N ARG A 465 14.48 23.85 -8.30
CA ARG A 465 15.49 23.77 -9.37
C ARG A 465 16.87 24.21 -8.89
N ALA A 466 16.95 25.34 -8.18
CA ALA A 466 18.21 25.84 -7.62
C ALA A 466 18.83 24.87 -6.60
N ARG A 467 18.02 24.14 -5.82
CA ARG A 467 18.53 23.09 -4.91
C ARG A 467 19.08 21.88 -5.65
N TYR A 468 18.41 21.42 -6.71
CA TYR A 468 18.89 20.28 -7.51
C TYR A 468 20.13 20.58 -8.34
N GLN A 469 20.36 21.84 -8.74
CA GLN A 469 21.60 22.23 -9.43
C GLN A 469 22.82 22.30 -8.51
N LYS A 470 22.61 22.31 -7.19
CA LYS A 470 23.67 22.37 -6.16
C LYS A 470 24.03 21.00 -5.57
N GLN A 471 23.26 19.95 -5.90
CA GLN A 471 23.53 18.55 -5.53
C GLN A 471 24.14 17.83 -6.72
#